data_AF-A0A0B7AXU4-F1
#
_entry.id   AF-A0A0B7AXU4-F1
#
_cell.length_a   1.000
_cell.length_b   1.000
_cell.length_c   1.000
_cell.angle_alpha   90.00
_cell.angle_beta   90.00
_cell.angle_gamma   90.00
#
_symmetry.space_group_name_H-M   'P 1'
#
loop_
_entity.id
_entity.type
_entity.pdbx_description
1 polymer ?
#
loop_
_entity_poly.entity_id
_entity_poly.type
_entity_poly.pdbx_seq_one_letter_code
_entity_poly.pdbx_strand_id
1 'polypeptide(L)'
;CVEGVRREFVRTDYWFGDGYNSTNTDNTGSYASCGHWFNVNAYVMDKDLDNTHTIYLDSWILGHRPTVTFDATEGQSYTLVAYDAGYFRLGGIWVNIVTGDSATGQELYPYMGPANPVYTRNPFVFALFKQPGGNFVNIEDNKKRIMNAIMVTNGHYYLDTFISENNLEGPVAIGYIVTNTDPYSIQYFVDRNIYNNCPYLVSKQPDVMKALQVMEYSLTADNSYSDYRGTFLTRLEKIVSVTYISPEAHFDSCCQHTMMMMTEVPVDPLDSTPIMPLYTRNQPYIKFSLIKMNLKTFVRDELYTLFLLDVTDAVNNVSSPNVVIHWQVVNIPEEAVERGDTVLPYMPPMPLNRTEVRTFLFLLLKQTGRVDAAALWSYTGSNCDSRTVLRCRFNLGSFLRHLNFKLVGLNMFRSQQDSFTRAVQYGAVDPLQMATSMSQFMSMPKSNMQSSMSKAEVCQGIPGYSEPCPVACTSGPNTEHDHGETKITSTAATPPPPTTADIHMGHNHGK
;
A
#
# COMPACT_ATOMS: atom_id res chain seq x y z
N CYS A 1 -8.75 26.59 37.33
CA CYS A 1 -10.07 26.01 37.05
C CYS A 1 -10.90 27.10 36.38
N VAL A 2 -11.10 27.03 35.06
CA VAL A 2 -12.06 27.89 34.35
C VAL A 2 -13.26 27.00 34.08
N GLU A 3 -14.36 27.24 34.80
CA GLU A 3 -15.64 26.57 34.58
C GLU A 3 -16.31 27.11 33.30
N GLY A 4 -16.93 26.20 32.54
CA GLY A 4 -17.91 26.56 31.51
C GLY A 4 -17.35 26.73 30.10
N VAL A 5 -16.82 25.66 29.51
CA VAL A 5 -16.88 25.53 28.04
C VAL A 5 -17.38 24.13 27.72
N ARG A 6 -18.61 24.00 27.22
CA ARG A 6 -18.97 22.83 26.40
C ARG A 6 -18.36 23.05 25.02
N ARG A 7 -17.41 22.18 24.64
CA ARG A 7 -16.66 22.26 23.38
C ARG A 7 -17.11 21.10 22.49
N GLU A 8 -18.27 21.24 21.87
CA GLU A 8 -18.80 20.22 20.95
C GLU A 8 -18.21 20.41 19.56
N PHE A 9 -17.78 19.30 18.93
CA PHE A 9 -17.30 19.25 17.55
C PHE A 9 -18.43 18.71 16.66
N VAL A 10 -19.20 19.58 16.00
CA VAL A 10 -20.35 19.15 15.17
C VAL A 10 -20.15 19.56 13.70
N ARG A 11 -19.67 18.63 12.85
CA ARG A 11 -19.47 18.86 11.40
C ARG A 11 -20.65 19.61 10.76
N THR A 12 -20.34 20.65 9.98
CA THR A 12 -21.25 21.23 8.98
C THR A 12 -20.62 21.13 7.59
N ASP A 13 -21.32 20.50 6.65
CA ASP A 13 -20.89 20.28 5.26
C ASP A 13 -20.72 21.58 4.48
N TYR A 14 -19.57 21.78 3.82
CA TYR A 14 -19.49 22.56 2.57
C TYR A 14 -18.35 22.10 1.64
N TRP A 15 -18.68 22.08 0.34
CA TRP A 15 -17.89 21.71 -0.85
C TRP A 15 -16.78 22.71 -1.21
N PHE A 16 -15.69 22.27 -1.87
CA PHE A 16 -15.15 22.78 -3.16
C PHE A 16 -14.00 21.89 -3.72
N GLY A 17 -13.87 21.85 -5.06
CA GLY A 17 -13.07 20.93 -5.89
C GLY A 17 -11.54 21.06 -5.83
N ASP A 18 -10.73 20.17 -6.41
CA ASP A 18 -10.92 19.29 -7.56
C ASP A 18 -10.62 17.80 -7.26
N GLY A 19 -11.40 16.89 -7.85
CA GLY A 19 -10.96 15.53 -8.18
C GLY A 19 -11.44 14.34 -7.34
N TYR A 20 -12.14 14.54 -6.21
CA TYR A 20 -12.72 13.43 -5.43
C TYR A 20 -14.15 13.76 -4.99
N ASN A 21 -15.13 13.06 -5.58
CA ASN A 21 -16.53 13.07 -5.16
C ASN A 21 -16.67 12.23 -3.88
N SER A 22 -16.82 12.85 -2.70
CA SER A 22 -17.46 12.19 -1.56
C SER A 22 -18.46 13.11 -0.88
N THR A 23 -19.73 12.99 -1.25
CA THR A 23 -20.89 13.60 -0.59
C THR A 23 -21.36 12.76 0.62
N ASN A 24 -20.43 12.27 1.46
CA ASN A 24 -20.80 11.48 2.64
C ASN A 24 -20.49 12.25 3.93
N THR A 25 -21.55 12.43 4.73
CA THR A 25 -21.59 13.02 6.08
C THR A 25 -20.86 12.19 7.12
N ASP A 26 -20.56 10.94 6.79
CA ASP A 26 -19.75 10.04 7.59
C ASP A 26 -18.35 10.01 6.99
N ASN A 27 -17.28 10.18 7.78
CA ASN A 27 -15.86 10.11 7.35
C ASN A 27 -15.44 8.75 6.72
N THR A 28 -16.42 7.94 6.29
CA THR A 28 -16.29 6.85 5.34
C THR A 28 -15.66 7.29 4.03
N GLY A 29 -14.83 6.45 3.48
CA GLY A 29 -14.32 6.63 2.14
C GLY A 29 -13.23 5.63 1.83
N SER A 30 -12.68 5.75 0.63
CA SER A 30 -11.45 5.07 0.28
C SER A 30 -10.48 6.05 -0.37
N TYR A 31 -9.19 5.84 -0.16
CA TYR A 31 -8.16 6.64 -0.77
C TYR A 31 -6.96 5.77 -1.16
N ALA A 32 -6.32 6.13 -2.27
CA ALA A 32 -5.08 5.51 -2.69
C ALA A 32 -3.91 6.15 -1.97
N SER A 33 -3.04 5.35 -1.37
CA SER A 33 -1.79 5.80 -0.78
C SER A 33 -0.75 4.71 -0.88
N CYS A 34 0.48 5.08 -1.24
CA CYS A 34 1.62 4.17 -1.29
C CYS A 34 1.39 2.90 -2.15
N GLY A 35 0.58 3.04 -3.20
CA GLY A 35 0.20 1.93 -4.09
C GLY A 35 -0.91 1.02 -3.55
N HIS A 36 -1.47 1.32 -2.38
CA HIS A 36 -2.54 0.57 -1.72
C HIS A 36 -3.83 1.38 -1.62
N TRP A 37 -4.97 0.70 -1.65
CA TRP A 37 -6.28 1.31 -1.40
C TRP A 37 -6.69 1.12 0.04
N PHE A 38 -6.72 2.22 0.80
CA PHE A 38 -7.20 2.21 2.17
C PHE A 38 -8.70 2.47 2.21
N ASN A 39 -9.43 1.66 2.95
CA ASN A 39 -10.83 1.90 3.27
C ASN A 39 -10.93 2.48 4.69
N VAL A 40 -11.63 3.59 4.83
CA VAL A 40 -11.91 4.24 6.10
C VAL A 40 -13.38 4.04 6.44
N ASN A 41 -13.64 3.55 7.64
CA ASN A 41 -15.00 3.40 8.15
C ASN A 41 -15.55 4.72 8.71
N ALA A 42 -16.87 4.80 8.83
CA ALA A 42 -17.56 5.96 9.39
C ALA A 42 -16.96 6.29 10.76
N TYR A 43 -16.46 7.50 10.91
CA TYR A 43 -15.92 7.99 12.17
C TYR A 43 -16.49 9.37 12.45
N VAL A 44 -17.60 9.40 13.21
CA VAL A 44 -18.10 10.62 13.84
C VAL A 44 -17.50 10.65 15.23
N MET A 45 -16.68 11.66 15.52
CA MET A 45 -16.21 11.90 16.88
C MET A 45 -16.67 13.26 17.34
N ASP A 46 -17.56 13.23 18.32
CA ASP A 46 -17.76 14.34 19.22
C ASP A 46 -16.78 14.13 20.39
N LYS A 47 -15.73 14.96 20.41
CA LYS A 47 -14.66 14.89 21.40
C LYS A 47 -14.53 16.23 22.06
N ASP A 48 -14.76 16.25 23.37
CA ASP A 48 -14.38 17.39 24.18
C ASP A 48 -12.84 17.51 24.17
N LEU A 49 -12.34 18.65 23.70
CA LEU A 49 -10.93 19.04 23.81
C LEU A 49 -10.66 19.66 25.19
N ASP A 50 -11.12 18.99 26.25
CA ASP A 50 -11.00 19.47 27.64
C ASP A 50 -9.53 19.47 28.16
N ASN A 51 -8.57 19.15 27.29
CA ASN A 51 -7.12 19.08 27.55
C ASN A 51 -6.75 18.11 28.69
N THR A 52 -7.67 17.29 29.21
CA THR A 52 -7.38 16.31 30.26
C THR A 52 -6.66 15.08 29.70
N HIS A 53 -6.81 14.82 28.40
CA HIS A 53 -6.16 13.73 27.69
C HIS A 53 -5.72 14.16 26.29
N THR A 54 -4.57 13.66 25.84
CA THR A 54 -4.10 13.89 24.47
C THR A 54 -4.93 13.04 23.50
N ILE A 55 -5.56 13.69 22.53
CA ILE A 55 -6.27 13.02 21.45
C ILE A 55 -5.33 12.79 20.27
N TYR A 56 -5.28 11.54 19.80
CA TYR A 56 -4.53 11.15 18.62
C TYR A 56 -5.48 10.90 17.46
N LEU A 57 -5.27 11.58 16.34
CA LEU A 57 -6.11 11.47 15.16
C LEU A 57 -5.25 11.34 13.90
N ASP A 58 -5.80 10.62 12.93
CA ASP A 58 -5.20 10.48 11.60
C ASP A 58 -5.57 11.69 10.73
N SER A 59 -4.67 12.06 9.84
CA SER A 59 -4.77 13.23 8.97
C SER A 59 -5.94 13.12 7.99
N TRP A 60 -6.39 11.92 7.62
CA TRP A 60 -7.63 11.73 6.83
C TRP A 60 -8.85 12.33 7.54
N ILE A 61 -9.01 12.02 8.83
CA ILE A 61 -10.11 12.53 9.66
C ILE A 61 -10.01 14.05 9.75
N LEU A 62 -8.79 14.55 9.89
CA LEU A 62 -8.50 15.97 10.06
C LEU A 62 -8.34 16.74 8.76
N GLY A 63 -8.44 16.10 7.59
CA GLY A 63 -8.42 16.79 6.30
C GLY A 63 -9.69 17.61 6.07
N HIS A 64 -10.76 17.29 6.79
CA HIS A 64 -12.03 18.00 6.75
C HIS A 64 -12.08 19.05 7.86
N ARG A 65 -12.60 20.24 7.52
CA ARG A 65 -12.76 21.33 8.48
C ARG A 65 -13.67 20.88 9.63
N PRO A 66 -13.21 20.93 10.88
CA PRO A 66 -14.09 20.73 12.01
C PRO A 66 -14.93 21.98 12.26
N THR A 67 -16.12 21.77 12.81
CA THR A 67 -16.86 22.84 13.48
C THR A 67 -16.44 22.85 14.93
N VAL A 68 -16.06 24.02 15.43
CA VAL A 68 -15.75 24.27 16.83
C VAL A 68 -16.86 25.12 17.43
N THR A 69 -17.46 24.63 18.51
CA THR A 69 -18.42 25.39 19.32
C THR A 69 -17.80 25.82 20.65
N PHE A 70 -18.27 26.94 21.20
CA PHE A 70 -17.81 27.53 22.45
C PHE A 70 -18.84 28.50 23.02
N ASP A 71 -18.75 28.75 24.32
CA ASP A 71 -19.62 29.70 25.01
C ASP A 71 -19.26 31.15 24.64
N ALA A 72 -20.04 31.75 23.73
CA ALA A 72 -19.85 33.12 23.27
C ALA A 72 -20.51 34.14 24.22
N THR A 73 -19.82 35.26 24.41
CA THR A 73 -20.38 36.44 25.10
C THR A 73 -21.21 37.26 24.12
N GLU A 74 -22.39 37.71 24.53
CA GLU A 74 -23.25 38.55 23.70
C GLU A 74 -22.51 39.84 23.26
N GLY A 75 -22.62 40.19 21.98
CA GLY A 75 -21.96 41.36 21.39
C GLY A 75 -20.44 41.21 21.18
N GLN A 76 -19.83 40.09 21.59
CA GLN A 76 -18.42 39.80 21.37
C GLN A 76 -18.23 39.05 20.06
N SER A 77 -17.21 39.45 19.28
CA SER A 77 -16.76 38.70 18.11
C SER A 77 -15.45 37.97 18.39
N TYR A 78 -15.24 36.84 17.70
CA TYR A 78 -14.11 35.96 17.94
C TYR A 78 -13.40 35.58 16.64
N THR A 79 -12.11 35.28 16.79
CA THR A 79 -11.26 34.69 15.76
C THR A 79 -10.82 33.30 16.22
N LEU A 80 -11.06 32.29 15.40
CA LEU A 80 -10.56 30.92 15.58
C LEU A 80 -9.39 30.68 14.63
N VAL A 81 -8.27 30.22 15.18
CA VAL A 81 -7.07 29.87 14.42
C VAL A 81 -6.81 28.37 14.55
N ALA A 82 -6.68 27.68 13.42
CA ALA A 82 -6.13 26.33 13.34
C ALA A 82 -4.64 26.43 12.95
N TYR A 83 -3.77 25.80 13.73
CA TYR A 83 -2.32 26.02 13.64
C TYR A 83 -1.52 24.74 13.85
N ASP A 84 -0.62 24.45 12.93
CA ASP A 84 0.40 23.41 13.09
C ASP A 84 1.54 23.97 13.94
N ALA A 85 1.52 23.63 15.23
CA ALA A 85 2.48 24.14 16.20
C ALA A 85 3.84 23.44 16.12
N GLY A 86 3.94 22.25 15.52
CA GLY A 86 5.22 21.56 15.37
C GLY A 86 6.02 22.04 14.17
N TYR A 87 5.36 22.52 13.12
CA TYR A 87 6.01 23.06 11.91
C TYR A 87 5.82 24.56 11.70
N PHE A 88 5.15 25.25 12.62
CA PHE A 88 4.81 26.67 12.52
C PHE A 88 4.05 27.00 11.24
N ARG A 89 3.05 26.20 10.87
CA ARG A 89 2.27 26.40 9.64
C ARG A 89 0.83 26.76 9.95
N LEU A 90 0.27 27.64 9.12
CA LEU A 90 -1.13 28.00 9.25
C LEU A 90 -2.02 26.87 8.72
N GLY A 91 -2.96 26.42 9.54
CA GLY A 91 -3.91 25.37 9.19
C GLY A 91 -5.30 25.89 8.81
N GLY A 92 -5.66 27.12 9.20
CA GLY A 92 -6.96 27.75 8.93
C GLY A 92 -7.18 28.98 9.80
N ILE A 93 -7.95 29.97 9.32
CA ILE A 93 -8.40 31.11 10.14
C ILE A 93 -9.84 31.47 9.81
N TRP A 94 -10.67 31.58 10.85
CA TRP A 94 -12.04 32.09 10.77
C TRP A 94 -12.21 33.26 11.72
N VAL A 95 -12.83 34.31 11.22
CA VAL A 95 -12.96 35.59 11.93
C VAL A 95 -14.42 35.98 12.02
N ASN A 96 -14.70 36.99 12.84
CA ASN A 96 -16.01 37.62 12.95
C ASN A 96 -17.10 36.63 13.40
N ILE A 97 -16.72 35.63 14.20
CA ILE A 97 -17.65 34.64 14.79
C ILE A 97 -18.40 35.32 15.94
N VAL A 98 -19.74 35.32 15.93
CA VAL A 98 -20.55 35.98 16.96
C VAL A 98 -21.51 35.05 17.71
N THR A 99 -21.71 33.82 17.23
CA THR A 99 -22.74 32.90 17.75
C THR A 99 -22.21 31.78 18.64
N GLY A 100 -20.91 31.76 18.93
CA GLY A 100 -20.27 30.62 19.61
C GLY A 100 -20.10 29.38 18.73
N ASP A 101 -20.37 29.51 17.42
CA ASP A 101 -20.21 28.44 16.45
C ASP A 101 -19.30 28.93 15.32
N SER A 102 -18.14 28.29 15.18
CA SER A 102 -17.18 28.63 14.13
C SER A 102 -17.74 28.52 12.70
N ALA A 103 -18.80 27.73 12.46
CA ALA A 103 -19.43 27.59 11.15
C ALA A 103 -20.08 28.90 10.68
N THR A 104 -20.45 29.80 11.60
CA THR A 104 -21.03 31.12 11.27
C THR A 104 -19.98 32.19 10.98
N GLY A 105 -18.70 31.90 11.27
CA GLY A 105 -17.59 32.79 11.02
C GLY A 105 -17.24 32.94 9.54
N GLN A 106 -16.58 34.04 9.22
CA GLN A 106 -16.07 34.30 7.87
C GLN A 106 -14.68 33.66 7.72
N GLU A 107 -14.49 32.89 6.64
CA GLU A 107 -13.21 32.28 6.34
C GLU A 107 -12.20 33.30 5.82
N LEU A 108 -11.16 33.53 6.62
CA LEU A 108 -10.03 34.38 6.27
C LEU A 108 -8.94 33.58 5.57
N TYR A 109 -8.64 32.38 6.07
CA TYR A 109 -7.70 31.45 5.45
C TYR A 109 -8.31 30.04 5.42
N PRO A 110 -8.32 29.37 4.25
CA PRO A 110 -8.97 28.08 4.09
C PRO A 110 -8.34 27.02 4.98
N TYR A 111 -9.16 26.05 5.39
CA TYR A 111 -8.66 24.92 6.13
C TYR A 111 -7.80 24.02 5.26
N MET A 112 -6.55 23.82 5.66
CA MET A 112 -5.63 22.90 4.99
C MET A 112 -5.53 21.55 5.73
N GLY A 113 -5.98 21.52 6.98
CA GLY A 113 -5.77 20.40 7.89
C GLY A 113 -4.29 20.16 8.24
N PRO A 114 -4.03 19.36 9.28
CA PRO A 114 -2.70 18.86 9.56
C PRO A 114 -2.33 17.73 8.59
N ALA A 115 -1.05 17.67 8.22
CA ALA A 115 -0.46 16.52 7.54
C ALA A 115 0.93 16.25 8.13
N ASN A 116 1.14 15.05 8.65
CA ASN A 116 2.38 14.68 9.33
C ASN A 116 3.06 13.47 8.66
N PRO A 117 4.03 13.67 7.74
CA PRO A 117 4.63 12.59 6.99
C PRO A 117 5.73 11.85 7.78
N VAL A 118 6.13 12.36 8.94
CA VAL A 118 7.23 11.81 9.75
C VAL A 118 6.70 11.07 10.98
N TYR A 119 7.51 10.18 11.52
CA TYR A 119 7.18 9.28 12.63
C TYR A 119 6.96 9.97 13.99
N THR A 120 7.42 11.20 14.14
CA THR A 120 7.22 11.99 15.36
C THR A 120 5.82 12.56 15.38
N ARG A 121 5.19 12.53 16.55
CA ARG A 121 3.89 13.17 16.82
C ARG A 121 3.95 14.67 16.52
N ASN A 122 2.91 15.21 15.87
CA ASN A 122 2.85 16.63 15.54
C ASN A 122 1.60 17.31 16.16
N PRO A 123 1.77 18.30 17.07
CA PRO A 123 0.64 19.00 17.69
C PRO A 123 -0.01 19.98 16.72
N PHE A 124 -1.33 19.88 16.59
CA PHE A 124 -2.18 20.81 15.84
C PHE A 124 -3.17 21.46 16.81
N VAL A 125 -3.24 22.79 16.78
CA VAL A 125 -3.86 23.62 17.81
C VAL A 125 -5.03 24.39 17.22
N PHE A 126 -6.15 24.41 17.94
CA PHE A 126 -7.25 25.34 17.74
C PHE A 126 -7.22 26.38 18.86
N ALA A 127 -6.93 27.62 18.52
CA ALA A 127 -6.82 28.72 19.46
C ALA A 127 -7.90 29.77 19.16
N LEU A 128 -8.70 30.11 20.17
CA LEU A 128 -9.77 31.08 20.08
C LEU A 128 -9.32 32.40 20.71
N PHE A 129 -9.52 33.50 20.00
CA PHE A 129 -9.20 34.85 20.44
C PHE A 129 -10.44 35.73 20.38
N LYS A 130 -10.55 36.69 21.30
CA LYS A 130 -11.53 37.77 21.23
C LYS A 130 -11.01 38.84 20.27
N GLN A 131 -11.92 39.37 19.46
CA GLN A 131 -11.66 40.56 18.66
C GLN A 131 -11.98 41.83 19.48
N PRO A 132 -11.35 42.97 19.16
CA PRO A 132 -11.71 44.24 19.78
C PRO A 132 -13.19 44.57 19.52
N GLY A 133 -13.92 44.96 20.58
CA GLY A 133 -15.36 45.21 20.51
C GLY A 133 -15.73 46.21 19.41
N GLY A 134 -16.73 45.86 18.60
CA GLY A 134 -17.24 46.70 17.51
C GLY A 134 -16.39 46.71 16.23
N ASN A 135 -15.23 46.05 16.20
CA ASN A 135 -14.35 45.99 15.03
C ASN A 135 -14.29 44.58 14.45
N PHE A 136 -14.81 44.41 13.24
CA PHE A 136 -14.62 43.19 12.46
C PHE A 136 -13.22 43.16 11.84
N VAL A 137 -12.60 41.99 11.84
CA VAL A 137 -11.36 41.75 11.12
C VAL A 137 -11.63 41.91 9.62
N ASN A 138 -10.86 42.78 8.96
CA ASN A 138 -10.95 42.99 7.52
C ASN A 138 -10.36 41.78 6.78
N ILE A 139 -11.17 41.12 5.95
CA ILE A 139 -10.77 39.90 5.25
C ILE A 139 -9.73 40.17 4.16
N GLU A 140 -9.96 41.17 3.33
CA GLU A 140 -9.17 41.40 2.11
C GLU A 140 -7.73 41.82 2.42
N ASP A 141 -7.56 42.74 3.38
CA ASP A 141 -6.24 43.21 3.78
C ASP A 141 -5.45 42.11 4.48
N ASN A 142 -6.09 41.35 5.38
CA ASN A 142 -5.44 40.26 6.08
C ASN A 142 -5.07 39.10 5.14
N LYS A 143 -5.92 38.75 4.15
CA LYS A 143 -5.57 37.72 3.15
C LYS A 143 -4.26 38.04 2.45
N LYS A 144 -4.07 39.30 2.02
CA LYS A 144 -2.83 39.74 1.35
C LYS A 144 -1.63 39.63 2.27
N ARG A 145 -1.75 40.09 3.53
CA ARG A 145 -0.65 40.03 4.51
C ARG A 145 -0.27 38.60 4.86
N ILE A 146 -1.25 37.72 5.10
CA ILE A 146 -1.04 36.31 5.40
C ILE A 146 -0.30 35.63 4.24
N MET A 147 -0.79 35.78 3.01
CA MET A 147 -0.18 35.13 1.85
C MET A 147 1.24 35.64 1.60
N ASN A 148 1.48 36.95 1.77
CA ASN A 148 2.82 37.52 1.68
C ASN A 148 3.76 36.95 2.76
N ALA A 149 3.29 36.89 4.02
CA ALA A 149 4.06 36.34 5.12
C ALA A 149 4.47 34.88 4.87
N ILE A 150 3.52 34.02 4.47
CA ILE A 150 3.78 32.61 4.12
C ILE A 150 4.79 32.49 2.98
N MET A 151 4.72 33.37 1.97
CA MET A 151 5.63 33.35 0.83
C MET A 151 7.07 33.70 1.23
N VAL A 152 7.26 34.75 2.06
CA VAL A 152 8.62 35.21 2.43
C VAL A 152 9.31 34.32 3.45
N THR A 153 8.56 33.54 4.22
CA THR A 153 9.08 32.63 5.25
C THR A 153 9.17 31.17 4.79
N ASN A 154 8.98 30.91 3.49
CA ASN A 154 8.98 29.56 2.92
C ASN A 154 7.96 28.63 3.59
N GLY A 155 6.75 29.14 3.84
CA GLY A 155 5.63 28.38 4.37
C GLY A 155 5.42 28.47 5.88
N HIS A 156 6.36 29.06 6.64
CA HIS A 156 6.15 29.29 8.08
C HIS A 156 5.23 30.49 8.33
N TYR A 157 4.48 30.47 9.41
CA TYR A 157 3.60 31.59 9.76
C TYR A 157 3.63 31.82 11.26
N TYR A 158 4.17 32.96 11.68
CA TYR A 158 4.21 33.35 13.09
C TYR A 158 2.91 34.08 13.45
N LEU A 159 2.16 33.54 14.41
CA LEU A 159 0.84 34.05 14.78
C LEU A 159 0.87 35.41 15.49
N ASP A 160 1.99 35.77 16.09
CA ASP A 160 2.20 37.02 16.84
C ASP A 160 1.88 38.26 16.00
N THR A 161 2.28 38.24 14.73
CA THR A 161 2.04 39.33 13.78
C THR A 161 0.55 39.49 13.53
N PHE A 162 -0.18 38.39 13.30
CA PHE A 162 -1.62 38.42 13.08
C PHE A 162 -2.40 38.90 14.32
N ILE A 163 -2.01 38.39 15.49
CA ILE A 163 -2.61 38.73 16.78
C ILE A 163 -2.45 40.22 17.06
N SER A 164 -1.24 40.75 16.91
CA SER A 164 -0.93 42.15 17.16
C SER A 164 -1.58 43.11 16.16
N GLU A 165 -1.53 42.80 14.85
CA GLU A 165 -2.12 43.67 13.82
C GLU A 165 -3.64 43.80 13.91
N ASN A 166 -4.32 42.78 14.43
CA ASN A 166 -5.77 42.76 14.60
C ASN A 166 -6.21 43.05 16.05
N ASN A 167 -5.26 43.38 16.94
CA ASN A 167 -5.51 43.63 18.37
C ASN A 167 -6.32 42.51 19.04
N LEU A 168 -6.01 41.25 18.73
CA LEU A 168 -6.72 40.11 19.29
C LEU A 168 -6.35 39.91 20.76
N GLU A 169 -7.35 39.70 21.62
CA GLU A 169 -7.17 39.37 23.04
C GLU A 169 -7.30 37.86 23.24
N GLY A 170 -6.32 37.25 23.93
CA GLY A 170 -6.35 35.82 24.23
C GLY A 170 -4.98 35.14 24.05
N PRO A 171 -4.96 33.80 23.81
CA PRO A 171 -6.13 32.95 23.54
C PRO A 171 -7.04 32.79 24.77
N VAL A 172 -8.35 32.87 24.57
CA VAL A 172 -9.37 32.68 25.61
C VAL A 172 -9.82 31.21 25.73
N ALA A 173 -9.54 30.41 24.70
CA ALA A 173 -9.63 28.96 24.74
C ALA A 173 -8.57 28.33 23.82
N ILE A 174 -8.06 27.18 24.23
CA ILE A 174 -7.18 26.34 23.42
C ILE A 174 -7.68 24.90 23.51
N GLY A 175 -7.79 24.25 22.37
CA GLY A 175 -7.83 22.80 22.25
C GLY A 175 -6.69 22.34 21.34
N TYR A 176 -6.07 21.20 21.64
CA TYR A 176 -5.06 20.65 20.76
C TYR A 176 -5.29 19.17 20.50
N ILE A 177 -4.91 18.74 19.32
CA ILE A 177 -4.89 17.36 18.87
C ILE A 177 -3.47 17.02 18.46
N VAL A 178 -3.11 15.76 18.57
CA VAL A 178 -1.83 15.26 18.10
C VAL A 178 -2.07 14.42 16.85
N THR A 179 -1.46 14.83 15.75
CA THR A 179 -1.58 14.13 14.48
C THR A 179 -0.55 13.03 14.35
N ASN A 180 -1.05 11.85 13.98
CA ASN A 180 -0.22 10.69 13.70
C ASN A 180 0.30 10.74 12.27
N THR A 181 1.41 10.04 12.04
CA THR A 181 1.77 9.59 10.69
C THR A 181 0.78 8.53 10.25
N ASP A 182 0.11 8.78 9.14
CA ASP A 182 -0.83 7.85 8.51
C ASP A 182 -0.62 7.83 6.98
N PRO A 183 -1.16 6.83 6.27
CA PRO A 183 -0.96 6.71 4.83
C PRO A 183 -1.45 7.91 4.02
N TYR A 184 -2.54 8.56 4.41
CA TYR A 184 -3.05 9.74 3.73
C TYR A 184 -2.05 10.90 3.81
N SER A 185 -1.53 11.16 5.01
CA SER A 185 -0.50 12.18 5.21
C SER A 185 0.77 11.90 4.43
N ILE A 186 1.21 10.63 4.32
CA ILE A 186 2.39 10.26 3.54
C ILE A 186 2.15 10.56 2.06
N GLN A 187 1.00 10.15 1.51
CA GLN A 187 0.67 10.36 0.11
C GLN A 187 0.61 11.84 -0.26
N TYR A 188 0.06 12.69 0.63
CA TYR A 188 0.03 14.14 0.43
C TYR A 188 1.40 14.75 0.08
N PHE A 189 2.47 14.26 0.72
CA PHE A 189 3.85 14.71 0.47
C PHE A 189 4.50 13.99 -0.72
N VAL A 190 4.15 12.73 -0.98
CA VAL A 190 4.58 11.98 -2.17
C VAL A 190 4.11 12.68 -3.44
N ASP A 191 2.84 13.06 -3.51
CA ASP A 191 2.23 13.73 -4.67
C ASP A 191 2.86 15.08 -4.97
N ARG A 192 3.36 15.76 -3.93
CA ARG A 192 4.06 17.05 -4.03
C ARG A 192 5.57 16.90 -4.22
N ASN A 193 6.07 15.67 -4.35
CA ASN A 193 7.48 15.37 -4.56
C ASN A 193 8.38 15.93 -3.44
N ILE A 194 7.89 15.94 -2.18
CA ILE A 194 8.61 16.50 -1.02
C ILE A 194 9.27 15.39 -0.18
N TYR A 195 8.48 14.40 0.24
CA TYR A 195 8.93 13.27 1.06
C TYR A 195 8.19 11.99 0.64
N ASN A 196 8.91 10.86 0.55
CA ASN A 196 8.30 9.56 0.32
C ASN A 196 8.60 8.58 1.46
N ASN A 197 7.72 8.54 2.45
CA ASN A 197 7.81 7.61 3.57
C ASN A 197 6.92 6.36 3.38
N CYS A 198 6.58 5.98 2.15
CA CYS A 198 5.83 4.74 1.92
C CYS A 198 6.55 3.48 2.44
N PRO A 199 7.89 3.35 2.30
CA PRO A 199 8.61 2.20 2.87
C PRO A 199 8.47 2.07 4.39
N TYR A 200 8.20 3.17 5.10
CA TYR A 200 7.91 3.15 6.53
C TYR A 200 6.64 2.33 6.85
N LEU A 201 5.55 2.51 6.07
CA LEU A 201 4.32 1.74 6.24
C LEU A 201 4.57 0.24 6.04
N VAL A 202 5.37 -0.11 5.03
CA VAL A 202 5.72 -1.51 4.77
C VAL A 202 6.54 -2.09 5.91
N SER A 203 7.53 -1.35 6.41
CA SER A 203 8.38 -1.83 7.51
C SER A 203 7.61 -2.10 8.80
N LYS A 204 6.45 -1.45 9.00
CA LYS A 204 5.59 -1.65 10.17
C LYS A 204 4.78 -2.95 10.12
N GLN A 205 4.73 -3.64 8.97
CA GLN A 205 4.01 -4.90 8.86
C GLN A 205 4.51 -5.91 9.92
N PRO A 206 3.63 -6.52 10.74
CA PRO A 206 4.04 -7.37 11.85
C PRO A 206 4.97 -8.53 11.44
N ASP A 207 4.68 -9.15 10.30
CA ASP A 207 5.48 -10.26 9.76
C ASP A 207 6.89 -9.79 9.36
N VAL A 208 7.05 -8.57 8.83
CA VAL A 208 8.37 -8.00 8.49
C VAL A 208 9.20 -7.81 9.75
N MET A 209 8.66 -7.13 10.76
CA MET A 209 9.40 -6.84 11.98
C MET A 209 9.74 -8.11 12.75
N LYS A 210 8.80 -9.06 12.82
CA LYS A 210 9.03 -10.36 13.45
C LYS A 210 10.09 -11.16 12.70
N ALA A 211 10.02 -11.20 11.36
CA ALA A 211 11.02 -11.88 10.55
C ALA A 211 12.40 -11.26 10.74
N LEU A 212 12.54 -9.93 10.68
CA LEU A 212 13.81 -9.24 10.89
C LEU A 212 14.40 -9.55 12.27
N GLN A 213 13.59 -9.51 13.32
CA GLN A 213 14.03 -9.83 14.68
C GLN A 213 14.50 -11.29 14.80
N VAL A 214 13.74 -12.24 14.27
CA VAL A 214 14.07 -13.67 14.30
C VAL A 214 15.32 -13.98 13.48
N MET A 215 15.49 -13.29 12.34
CA MET A 215 16.69 -13.36 11.51
C MET A 215 17.91 -12.62 12.10
N GLU A 216 17.84 -12.20 13.36
CA GLU A 216 18.90 -11.50 14.10
C GLU A 216 19.34 -10.17 13.47
N TYR A 217 18.44 -9.49 12.74
CA TYR A 217 18.69 -8.12 12.30
C TYR A 217 18.69 -7.19 13.53
N SER A 218 19.79 -6.46 13.72
CA SER A 218 19.96 -5.58 14.87
C SER A 218 19.15 -4.29 14.72
N LEU A 219 18.04 -4.21 15.46
CA LEU A 219 17.28 -2.97 15.64
C LEU A 219 17.99 -2.10 16.69
N THR A 220 18.21 -0.83 16.33
CA THR A 220 18.93 0.16 17.13
C THR A 220 18.14 1.47 17.10
N ALA A 221 18.41 2.39 18.03
CA ALA A 221 17.83 3.74 17.99
C ALA A 221 18.15 4.51 16.69
N ASP A 222 19.21 4.08 16.00
CA ASP A 222 19.70 4.66 14.76
C ASP A 222 18.87 4.26 13.54
N ASN A 223 18.42 3.00 13.47
CA ASN A 223 17.77 2.42 12.29
C ASN A 223 16.31 2.02 12.52
N SER A 224 15.79 2.23 13.73
CA SER A 224 14.42 1.91 14.09
C SER A 224 13.83 2.91 15.08
N TYR A 225 12.52 3.02 15.08
CA TYR A 225 11.75 3.77 16.07
C TYR A 225 10.57 2.92 16.52
N SER A 226 10.24 3.02 17.80
CA SER A 226 9.14 2.29 18.43
C SER A 226 8.17 3.27 19.09
N ASP A 227 6.88 3.07 18.85
CA ASP A 227 5.81 3.70 19.63
C ASP A 227 4.74 2.66 20.03
N TYR A 228 3.62 3.14 20.58
CA TYR A 228 2.49 2.31 21.00
C TYR A 228 1.86 1.49 19.86
N ARG A 229 2.19 1.78 18.60
CA ARG A 229 1.68 1.11 17.39
C ARG A 229 2.66 0.05 16.87
N GLY A 230 3.84 -0.09 17.49
CA GLY A 230 4.87 -1.05 17.11
C GLY A 230 6.23 -0.42 16.80
N THR A 231 7.15 -1.25 16.31
CA THR A 231 8.48 -0.83 15.86
C THR A 231 8.52 -0.82 14.34
N PHE A 232 9.31 0.07 13.76
CA PHE A 232 9.48 0.19 12.31
C PHE A 232 10.87 0.68 11.96
N LEU A 233 11.25 0.57 10.68
CA LEU A 233 12.56 0.99 10.18
C LEU A 233 12.54 2.46 9.77
N THR A 234 13.62 3.18 10.10
CA THR A 234 13.77 4.63 9.82
C THR A 234 14.87 4.93 8.79
N ARG A 235 15.64 3.93 8.37
CA ARG A 235 16.78 4.07 7.45
C ARG A 235 16.61 3.35 6.11
N LEU A 236 15.37 3.11 5.67
CA LEU A 236 15.15 2.70 4.30
C LEU A 236 15.52 3.88 3.38
N GLU A 237 16.32 3.61 2.35
CA GLU A 237 16.82 4.59 1.38
C GLU A 237 16.20 4.38 -0.01
N LYS A 238 15.62 3.19 -0.25
CA LYS A 238 15.12 2.75 -1.55
C LYS A 238 13.67 2.26 -1.46
N ILE A 239 12.87 2.65 -2.44
CA ILE A 239 11.56 2.06 -2.71
C ILE A 239 11.81 0.84 -3.60
N VAL A 240 11.31 -0.33 -3.21
CA VAL A 240 11.41 -1.55 -4.02
C VAL A 240 10.04 -1.84 -4.61
N SER A 241 9.94 -1.81 -5.94
CA SER A 241 8.74 -2.16 -6.70
C SER A 241 8.94 -3.53 -7.34
N VAL A 242 7.96 -4.40 -7.19
CA VAL A 242 7.99 -5.78 -7.70
C VAL A 242 6.75 -5.98 -8.57
N THR A 243 6.96 -6.47 -9.78
CA THR A 243 5.87 -6.78 -10.71
C THR A 243 6.09 -8.15 -11.32
N TYR A 244 5.10 -9.04 -11.17
CA TYR A 244 5.08 -10.31 -11.87
C TYR A 244 4.38 -10.17 -13.21
N ILE A 245 4.96 -10.75 -14.26
CA ILE A 245 4.26 -10.97 -15.52
C ILE A 245 3.99 -12.46 -15.63
N SER A 246 2.73 -12.83 -15.49
CA SER A 246 2.24 -14.18 -15.62
C SER A 246 1.72 -14.40 -17.04
N PRO A 247 2.36 -15.22 -17.88
CA PRO A 247 1.85 -15.57 -19.20
C PRO A 247 0.49 -16.28 -19.11
N GLU A 248 -0.12 -16.48 -20.27
CA GLU A 248 -1.27 -17.37 -20.41
C GLU A 248 -0.91 -18.80 -19.97
N ALA A 249 -1.87 -19.51 -19.36
CA ALA A 249 -1.70 -20.90 -18.93
C ALA A 249 -3.00 -21.69 -19.03
N HIS A 250 -2.86 -22.96 -19.43
CA HIS A 250 -3.96 -23.94 -19.53
C HIS A 250 -3.53 -25.22 -18.83
N PHE A 251 -4.31 -25.67 -17.86
CA PHE A 251 -3.99 -26.89 -17.13
C PHE A 251 -5.22 -27.49 -16.45
N ASP A 252 -5.15 -28.80 -16.18
CA ASP A 252 -6.17 -29.50 -15.42
C ASP A 252 -5.74 -29.66 -13.97
N SER A 253 -6.57 -29.17 -13.06
CA SER A 253 -6.39 -29.30 -11.62
C SER A 253 -7.62 -29.93 -10.99
N CYS A 254 -7.47 -31.09 -10.33
CA CYS A 254 -8.56 -31.68 -9.53
C CYS A 254 -9.90 -31.82 -10.28
N CYS A 255 -9.86 -32.32 -11.51
CA CYS A 255 -11.01 -32.49 -12.41
C CYS A 255 -11.63 -31.19 -12.94
N GLN A 256 -10.94 -30.06 -12.77
CA GLN A 256 -11.34 -28.79 -13.35
C GLN A 256 -10.30 -28.32 -14.36
N HIS A 257 -10.76 -27.94 -15.55
CA HIS A 257 -9.94 -27.27 -16.54
C HIS A 257 -9.82 -25.80 -16.18
N THR A 258 -8.59 -25.28 -16.08
CA THR A 258 -8.30 -23.89 -15.76
C THR A 258 -7.62 -23.23 -16.95
N MET A 259 -8.21 -22.15 -17.45
CA MET A 259 -7.65 -21.25 -18.46
C MET A 259 -7.40 -19.90 -17.81
N MET A 260 -6.18 -19.39 -17.91
CA MET A 260 -5.77 -18.12 -17.32
C MET A 260 -5.09 -17.27 -18.37
N MET A 261 -5.52 -16.01 -18.46
CA MET A 261 -4.96 -15.05 -19.40
C MET A 261 -3.64 -14.47 -18.88
N MET A 262 -2.84 -13.91 -19.79
CA MET A 262 -1.67 -13.13 -19.40
C MET A 262 -2.09 -12.00 -18.45
N THR A 263 -1.41 -11.90 -17.31
CA THR A 263 -1.74 -10.95 -16.24
C THR A 263 -0.46 -10.32 -15.69
N GLU A 264 -0.46 -8.99 -15.57
CA GLU A 264 0.54 -8.25 -14.81
C GLU A 264 0.05 -8.07 -13.38
N VAL A 265 0.87 -8.48 -12.41
CA VAL A 265 0.54 -8.44 -10.98
C VAL A 265 1.58 -7.58 -10.26
N PRO A 266 1.30 -6.28 -10.04
CA PRO A 266 2.12 -5.46 -9.15
C PRO A 266 1.96 -5.98 -7.72
N VAL A 267 3.06 -6.07 -6.99
CA VAL A 267 3.04 -6.46 -5.58
C VAL A 267 2.68 -5.26 -4.72
N ASP A 268 1.56 -5.37 -4.02
CA ASP A 268 1.17 -4.46 -2.96
C ASP A 268 1.62 -5.02 -1.59
N PRO A 269 2.65 -4.43 -0.96
CA PRO A 269 3.15 -4.91 0.33
C PRO A 269 2.21 -4.66 1.52
N LEU A 270 1.17 -3.85 1.34
CA LEU A 270 0.20 -3.53 2.38
C LEU A 270 -1.07 -4.38 2.24
N ASP A 271 -1.26 -5.05 1.10
CA ASP A 271 -2.35 -5.99 0.91
C ASP A 271 -2.07 -7.31 1.67
N SER A 272 -3.10 -7.75 2.39
CA SER A 272 -3.09 -9.04 3.08
C SER A 272 -3.48 -10.21 2.17
N THR A 273 -4.08 -9.92 1.01
CA THR A 273 -4.58 -10.91 0.07
C THR A 273 -3.42 -11.70 -0.55
N PRO A 274 -3.40 -13.04 -0.44
CA PRO A 274 -2.34 -13.83 -1.04
C PRO A 274 -2.34 -13.76 -2.57
N ILE A 275 -1.16 -13.56 -3.16
CA ILE A 275 -0.93 -13.71 -4.60
C ILE A 275 -0.81 -15.20 -4.90
N MET A 276 -1.62 -15.68 -5.86
CA MET A 276 -1.63 -17.09 -6.25
C MET A 276 -0.29 -17.51 -6.89
N PRO A 277 0.27 -18.68 -6.53
CA PRO A 277 1.50 -19.23 -7.11
C PRO A 277 1.54 -19.27 -8.63
N LEU A 278 0.40 -19.46 -9.30
CA LEU A 278 0.29 -19.31 -10.75
C LEU A 278 0.91 -17.99 -11.20
N TYR A 279 0.55 -16.86 -10.58
CA TYR A 279 1.03 -15.55 -11.01
C TYR A 279 2.50 -15.30 -10.70
N THR A 280 3.06 -16.01 -9.70
CA THR A 280 4.45 -15.87 -9.26
C THR A 280 5.35 -16.98 -9.79
N ARG A 281 4.88 -17.80 -10.74
CA ARG A 281 5.67 -18.93 -11.27
C ARG A 281 6.93 -18.50 -12.04
N ASN A 282 6.94 -17.28 -12.56
CA ASN A 282 8.09 -16.68 -13.26
C ASN A 282 8.76 -15.62 -12.38
N GLN A 283 10.06 -15.40 -12.65
CA GLN A 283 10.83 -14.34 -11.99
C GLN A 283 10.14 -12.96 -12.19
N PRO A 284 10.03 -12.13 -11.13
CA PRO A 284 9.45 -10.80 -11.26
C PRO A 284 10.43 -9.80 -11.88
N TYR A 285 9.87 -8.71 -12.40
CA TYR A 285 10.61 -7.49 -12.67
C TYR A 285 10.73 -6.69 -11.37
N ILE A 286 11.96 -6.29 -11.06
CA ILE A 286 12.27 -5.48 -9.87
C ILE A 286 12.79 -4.14 -10.34
N LYS A 287 12.21 -3.07 -9.80
CA LYS A 287 12.77 -1.72 -9.90
C LYS A 287 12.95 -1.20 -8.50
N PHE A 288 14.05 -0.52 -8.23
CA PHE A 288 14.19 0.21 -6.99
C PHE A 288 14.72 1.61 -7.24
N SER A 289 14.18 2.59 -6.52
CA SER A 289 14.52 4.00 -6.71
C SER A 289 14.80 4.68 -5.38
N LEU A 290 15.57 5.77 -5.40
CA LEU A 290 15.82 6.57 -4.21
C LEU A 290 14.50 7.07 -3.58
N ILE A 291 14.39 6.93 -2.27
CA ILE A 291 13.43 7.72 -1.51
C ILE A 291 13.85 9.18 -1.66
N LYS A 292 13.00 9.96 -2.33
CA LYS A 292 13.20 11.41 -2.43
C LYS A 292 13.03 12.01 -1.04
N MET A 293 14.14 12.14 -0.33
CA MET A 293 14.33 13.17 0.66
C MET A 293 14.95 14.35 -0.08
N ASN A 294 14.70 15.61 0.30
CA ASN A 294 15.25 16.83 -0.31
C ASN A 294 16.81 16.94 -0.31
N LEU A 295 17.52 15.83 -0.13
CA LEU A 295 18.95 15.70 -0.22
C LEU A 295 19.32 15.31 -1.65
N LYS A 296 20.13 16.15 -2.30
CA LYS A 296 20.90 15.75 -3.49
C LYS A 296 21.91 14.67 -3.09
N THR A 297 21.47 13.42 -2.98
CA THR A 297 22.40 12.30 -2.87
C THR A 297 23.09 12.11 -4.21
N PHE A 298 24.39 12.40 -4.25
CA PHE A 298 25.26 11.96 -5.33
C PHE A 298 25.21 10.43 -5.40
N VAL A 299 24.71 9.91 -6.51
CA VAL A 299 24.78 8.47 -6.82
C VAL A 299 26.26 8.13 -6.94
N ARG A 300 26.80 7.42 -5.95
CA ARG A 300 28.10 6.74 -6.08
C ARG A 300 27.89 5.45 -6.87
N ASP A 301 28.99 4.81 -7.28
CA ASP A 301 29.01 3.43 -7.78
C ASP A 301 28.59 2.44 -6.66
N GLU A 302 27.32 2.50 -6.25
CA GLU A 302 26.76 1.65 -5.22
C GLU A 302 26.37 0.29 -5.80
N LEU A 303 26.71 -0.76 -5.07
CA LEU A 303 26.32 -2.12 -5.39
C LEU A 303 25.28 -2.60 -4.38
N TYR A 304 24.32 -3.37 -4.86
CA TYR A 304 23.26 -3.93 -4.04
C TYR A 304 23.18 -5.46 -4.14
N THR A 305 22.64 -6.05 -3.09
CA THR A 305 22.22 -7.46 -3.05
C THR A 305 20.70 -7.50 -2.87
N LEU A 306 20.01 -8.27 -3.72
CA LEU A 306 18.59 -8.56 -3.61
C LEU A 306 18.40 -9.98 -3.09
N PHE A 307 17.51 -10.13 -2.11
CA PHE A 307 16.98 -11.42 -1.69
C PHE A 307 15.47 -11.47 -1.90
N LEU A 308 14.96 -12.65 -2.27
CA LEU A 308 13.60 -13.08 -1.97
C LEU A 308 13.67 -14.21 -0.94
N LEU A 309 13.04 -14.03 0.21
CA LEU A 309 13.06 -14.96 1.34
C LEU A 309 11.66 -15.44 1.65
N ASP A 310 11.49 -16.74 1.89
CA ASP A 310 10.32 -17.24 2.60
C ASP A 310 10.59 -17.20 4.10
N VAL A 311 9.86 -16.32 4.78
CA VAL A 311 10.05 -16.03 6.21
C VAL A 311 8.96 -16.63 7.08
N THR A 312 8.02 -17.39 6.50
CA THR A 312 6.83 -17.91 7.20
C THR A 312 7.19 -18.70 8.45
N ASP A 313 8.13 -19.63 8.34
CA ASP A 313 8.53 -20.49 9.45
C ASP A 313 9.24 -19.69 10.54
N ALA A 314 10.04 -18.69 10.17
CA ALA A 314 10.71 -17.79 11.12
C ALA A 314 9.69 -16.90 11.85
N VAL A 315 8.66 -16.43 11.14
CA VAL A 315 7.54 -15.67 11.72
C VAL A 315 6.71 -16.57 12.63
N ASN A 316 6.44 -17.82 12.29
CA ASN A 316 5.59 -18.71 13.09
C ASN A 316 6.34 -19.38 14.24
N ASN A 317 7.64 -19.65 14.09
CA ASN A 317 8.49 -20.32 15.06
C ASN A 317 9.76 -19.51 15.35
N VAL A 318 9.68 -18.70 16.40
CA VAL A 318 10.73 -17.78 16.88
C VAL A 318 12.04 -18.51 17.26
N SER A 319 12.01 -19.83 17.45
CA SER A 319 13.19 -20.61 17.85
C SER A 319 14.14 -20.98 16.69
N SER A 320 13.75 -20.74 15.43
CA SER A 320 14.59 -21.02 14.25
C SER A 320 14.83 -19.75 13.43
N PRO A 321 16.02 -19.13 13.50
CA PRO A 321 16.35 -17.91 12.76
C PRO A 321 16.52 -18.13 11.26
N ASN A 322 16.52 -19.38 10.81
CA ASN A 322 16.83 -19.74 9.44
C ASN A 322 15.60 -19.64 8.52
N VAL A 323 15.81 -19.05 7.34
CA VAL A 323 14.79 -18.83 6.29
C VAL A 323 15.16 -19.58 5.02
N VAL A 324 14.23 -19.67 4.06
CA VAL A 324 14.49 -20.27 2.74
C VAL A 324 14.68 -19.17 1.71
N ILE A 325 15.80 -19.18 0.97
CA ILE A 325 16.05 -18.19 -0.08
C ILE A 325 15.37 -18.64 -1.38
N HIS A 326 14.43 -17.88 -1.90
CA HIS A 326 13.82 -18.10 -3.20
C HIS A 326 14.60 -17.44 -4.36
N TRP A 327 15.33 -16.36 -4.10
CA TRP A 327 16.14 -15.71 -5.13
C TRP A 327 17.26 -14.89 -4.49
N GLN A 328 18.47 -14.89 -5.08
CA GLN A 328 19.58 -14.08 -4.62
C GLN A 328 20.39 -13.55 -5.80
N VAL A 329 20.51 -12.22 -5.87
CA VAL A 329 21.34 -11.53 -6.86
C VAL A 329 22.25 -10.55 -6.11
N VAL A 330 23.53 -10.53 -6.42
CA VAL A 330 24.54 -9.66 -5.79
C VAL A 330 25.20 -8.77 -6.81
N ASN A 331 26.00 -7.80 -6.36
CA ASN A 331 26.73 -6.88 -7.22
C ASN A 331 25.83 -6.14 -8.22
N ILE A 332 24.58 -5.88 -7.86
CA ILE A 332 23.62 -5.16 -8.69
C ILE A 332 24.10 -3.71 -8.80
N PRO A 333 24.49 -3.22 -10.00
CA PRO A 333 24.89 -1.84 -10.17
C PRO A 333 23.66 -0.96 -10.37
N GLU A 334 23.66 0.20 -9.69
CA GLU A 334 22.61 1.20 -9.81
C GLU A 334 21.22 0.60 -9.50
N GLU A 335 20.26 0.66 -10.43
CA GLU A 335 18.86 0.22 -10.25
C GLU A 335 18.50 -0.99 -11.16
N ALA A 336 19.50 -1.69 -11.70
CA ALA A 336 19.37 -2.68 -12.76
C ALA A 336 19.68 -4.10 -12.26
N VAL A 337 18.68 -4.77 -11.68
CA VAL A 337 18.83 -6.12 -11.06
C VAL A 337 19.38 -7.15 -12.05
N GLU A 338 19.00 -7.05 -13.32
CA GLU A 338 19.44 -7.91 -14.41
C GLU A 338 20.94 -7.83 -14.73
N ARG A 339 21.63 -6.76 -14.28
CA ARG A 339 23.09 -6.60 -14.41
C ARG A 339 23.87 -7.18 -13.23
N GLY A 340 23.17 -7.69 -12.20
CA GLY A 340 23.81 -8.32 -11.04
C GLY A 340 24.25 -9.76 -11.32
N ASP A 341 25.12 -10.26 -10.45
CA ASP A 341 25.57 -11.65 -10.45
C ASP A 341 24.53 -12.51 -9.71
N THR A 342 23.86 -13.42 -10.42
CA THR A 342 22.89 -14.33 -9.80
C THR A 342 23.62 -15.41 -9.02
N VAL A 343 23.43 -15.42 -7.70
CA VAL A 343 23.96 -16.46 -6.80
C VAL A 343 22.98 -17.62 -6.81
N LEU A 344 21.74 -17.38 -6.38
CA LEU A 344 20.66 -18.36 -6.44
C LEU A 344 19.63 -17.89 -7.46
N PRO A 345 19.27 -18.69 -8.49
CA PRO A 345 18.25 -18.30 -9.46
C PRO A 345 16.87 -18.15 -8.81
N TYR A 346 15.88 -17.66 -9.53
CA TYR A 346 14.53 -17.55 -8.99
C TYR A 346 13.89 -18.93 -8.81
N MET A 347 13.31 -19.17 -7.62
CA MET A 347 12.49 -20.33 -7.29
C MET A 347 11.08 -19.82 -6.95
N PRO A 348 10.03 -20.27 -7.65
CA PRO A 348 8.69 -19.77 -7.43
C PRO A 348 8.14 -20.18 -6.04
N PRO A 349 7.28 -19.35 -5.43
CA PRO A 349 6.44 -19.76 -4.30
C PRO A 349 5.66 -21.04 -4.63
N MET A 350 5.71 -22.02 -3.74
CA MET A 350 4.95 -23.27 -3.87
C MET A 350 4.41 -23.74 -2.51
N PRO A 351 3.45 -23.01 -1.91
CA PRO A 351 2.87 -23.41 -0.62
C PRO A 351 2.20 -24.77 -0.74
N LEU A 352 2.60 -25.72 0.11
CA LEU A 352 2.16 -27.11 -0.06
C LEU A 352 0.77 -27.39 0.53
N ASN A 353 0.37 -26.62 1.54
CA ASN A 353 -0.86 -26.84 2.29
C ASN A 353 -1.93 -25.82 1.91
N ARG A 354 -3.17 -26.29 1.71
CA ARG A 354 -4.31 -25.43 1.36
C ARG A 354 -4.62 -24.36 2.41
N THR A 355 -4.42 -24.64 3.68
CA THR A 355 -4.74 -23.72 4.79
C THR A 355 -3.58 -22.82 5.17
N GLU A 356 -2.41 -23.03 4.58
CA GLU A 356 -1.19 -22.32 4.95
C GLU A 356 -0.97 -21.12 4.03
N VAL A 357 -0.84 -19.95 4.64
CA VAL A 357 -0.43 -18.72 3.95
C VAL A 357 1.05 -18.49 4.28
N ARG A 358 1.87 -18.41 3.24
CA ARG A 358 3.31 -18.19 3.34
C ARG A 358 3.66 -16.74 3.02
N THR A 359 4.60 -16.16 3.75
CA THR A 359 5.05 -14.77 3.62
C THR A 359 6.42 -14.72 2.97
N PHE A 360 6.49 -13.97 1.88
CA PHE A 360 7.69 -13.78 1.07
C PHE A 360 8.18 -12.34 1.19
N LEU A 361 9.43 -12.18 1.56
CA LEU A 361 10.07 -10.90 1.85
C LEU A 361 11.17 -10.62 0.83
N PHE A 362 11.02 -9.54 0.08
CA PHE A 362 12.11 -8.94 -0.69
C PHE A 362 12.95 -8.05 0.22
N LEU A 363 14.26 -8.28 0.25
CA LEU A 363 15.22 -7.41 0.93
C LEU A 363 16.23 -6.89 -0.07
N LEU A 364 16.43 -5.57 -0.07
CA LEU A 364 17.49 -4.90 -0.81
C LEU A 364 18.54 -4.41 0.18
N LEU A 365 19.75 -4.92 0.03
CA LEU A 365 20.89 -4.60 0.88
C LEU A 365 21.93 -3.80 0.09
N LYS A 366 22.45 -2.73 0.68
CA LYS A 366 23.59 -1.98 0.16
C LYS A 366 24.88 -2.66 0.56
N GLN A 367 25.72 -2.95 -0.43
CA GLN A 367 27.01 -3.57 -0.23
C GLN A 367 28.07 -2.56 0.18
N THR A 368 29.06 -3.02 0.94
CA THR A 368 30.28 -2.26 1.27
C THR A 368 31.31 -2.27 0.14
N GLY A 369 31.19 -3.21 -0.80
CA GLY A 369 32.01 -3.35 -1.99
C GLY A 369 31.51 -4.52 -2.85
N ARG A 370 32.20 -4.80 -3.97
CA ARG A 370 31.91 -5.97 -4.80
C ARG A 370 32.26 -7.25 -4.03
N VAL A 371 31.44 -8.28 -4.16
CA VAL A 371 31.64 -9.59 -3.54
C VAL A 371 31.83 -10.68 -4.59
N ASP A 372 32.54 -11.75 -4.24
CA ASP A 372 32.61 -12.94 -5.09
C ASP A 372 31.34 -13.78 -4.92
N ALA A 373 30.53 -13.84 -5.98
CA ALA A 373 29.27 -14.60 -5.99
C ALA A 373 29.48 -16.09 -5.69
N ALA A 374 30.59 -16.68 -6.12
CA ALA A 374 30.88 -18.10 -5.90
C ALA A 374 31.18 -18.40 -4.42
N ALA A 375 31.87 -17.48 -3.73
CA ALA A 375 32.17 -17.62 -2.31
C ALA A 375 30.90 -17.58 -1.42
N LEU A 376 29.82 -16.95 -1.88
CA LEU A 376 28.58 -16.84 -1.11
C LEU A 376 27.78 -18.14 -1.02
N TRP A 377 28.13 -19.16 -1.81
CA TRP A 377 27.52 -20.49 -1.73
C TRP A 377 27.71 -21.15 -0.36
N SER A 378 28.75 -20.76 0.39
CA SER A 378 28.98 -21.27 1.73
C SER A 378 27.86 -20.93 2.73
N TYR A 379 27.10 -19.86 2.49
CA TYR A 379 25.95 -19.48 3.34
C TYR A 379 24.68 -20.23 3.00
N THR A 380 24.64 -20.84 1.82
CA THR A 380 23.42 -21.42 1.23
C THR A 380 23.53 -22.91 0.99
N GLY A 381 24.73 -23.52 1.13
CA GLY A 381 25.00 -24.88 0.64
C GLY A 381 25.34 -25.96 1.68
N SER A 382 25.66 -25.64 2.94
CA SER A 382 26.23 -26.65 3.86
C SER A 382 25.24 -27.38 4.79
N ASN A 383 23.99 -26.92 4.93
CA ASN A 383 22.99 -27.48 5.85
C ASN A 383 21.61 -27.66 5.19
N CYS A 384 21.54 -28.47 4.14
CA CYS A 384 20.25 -28.87 3.57
C CYS A 384 19.67 -30.03 4.40
N ASP A 385 18.51 -29.81 5.01
CA ASP A 385 17.68 -30.89 5.57
C ASP A 385 17.08 -31.68 4.38
N SER A 386 16.99 -33.00 4.48
CA SER A 386 16.30 -33.82 3.48
C SER A 386 14.82 -33.45 3.31
N ARG A 387 14.25 -32.70 4.27
CA ARG A 387 12.89 -32.13 4.22
C ARG A 387 12.81 -30.76 3.52
N THR A 388 13.92 -30.06 3.30
CA THR A 388 13.94 -28.82 2.50
C THR A 388 14.15 -29.21 1.04
N VAL A 389 13.04 -29.48 0.36
CA VAL A 389 12.99 -30.20 -0.91
C VAL A 389 13.73 -29.51 -2.06
N LEU A 390 14.07 -28.21 -1.94
CA LEU A 390 14.74 -27.45 -3.03
C LEU A 390 15.92 -26.57 -2.61
N ARG A 391 15.97 -26.01 -1.38
CA ARG A 391 17.04 -25.09 -0.93
C ARG A 391 17.32 -25.17 0.56
N CYS A 392 18.59 -25.05 0.93
CA CYS A 392 18.99 -25.09 2.33
C CYS A 392 18.48 -23.88 3.12
N ARG A 393 18.44 -24.06 4.43
CA ARG A 393 18.17 -23.01 5.40
C ARG A 393 19.30 -21.97 5.41
N PHE A 394 18.95 -20.69 5.37
CA PHE A 394 19.86 -19.55 5.32
C PHE A 394 19.78 -18.72 6.61
N ASN A 395 20.95 -18.35 7.13
CA ASN A 395 21.08 -17.48 8.30
C ASN A 395 21.45 -16.05 7.87
N LEU A 396 20.44 -15.19 7.74
CA LEU A 396 20.61 -13.80 7.32
C LEU A 396 21.46 -13.00 8.31
N GLY A 397 21.28 -13.18 9.62
CA GLY A 397 22.04 -12.46 10.64
C GLY A 397 23.55 -12.67 10.53
N SER A 398 23.98 -13.92 10.32
CA SER A 398 25.40 -14.25 10.13
C SER A 398 25.95 -13.68 8.83
N PHE A 399 25.16 -13.73 7.75
CA PHE A 399 25.51 -13.11 6.47
C PHE A 399 25.72 -11.60 6.61
N LEU A 400 24.79 -10.90 7.27
CA LEU A 400 24.86 -9.46 7.50
C LEU A 400 26.04 -9.07 8.40
N ARG A 401 26.32 -9.85 9.46
CA ARG A 401 27.47 -9.60 10.35
C ARG A 401 28.81 -9.75 9.64
N HIS A 402 28.97 -10.76 8.78
CA HIS A 402 30.23 -10.98 8.08
C HIS A 402 30.44 -9.94 6.97
N LEU A 403 29.43 -9.70 6.13
CA LEU A 403 29.59 -8.80 4.97
C LEU A 403 29.37 -7.31 5.30
N ASN A 404 28.78 -7.02 6.46
CA ASN A 404 28.46 -5.66 6.92
C ASN A 404 27.55 -4.89 5.94
N PHE A 405 26.62 -5.60 5.29
CA PHE A 405 25.65 -5.00 4.39
C PHE A 405 24.54 -4.30 5.16
N LYS A 406 23.95 -3.27 4.55
CA LYS A 406 22.89 -2.46 5.19
C LYS A 406 21.56 -2.67 4.49
N LEU A 407 20.50 -2.91 5.25
CA LEU A 407 19.14 -2.96 4.71
C LEU A 407 18.71 -1.55 4.26
N VAL A 408 18.43 -1.39 2.97
CA VAL A 408 18.07 -0.09 2.38
C VAL A 408 16.72 -0.10 1.68
N GLY A 409 16.15 -1.26 1.37
CA GLY A 409 14.83 -1.36 0.76
C GLY A 409 14.18 -2.69 1.08
N LEU A 410 12.86 -2.73 1.03
CA LEU A 410 12.09 -3.95 1.24
C LEU A 410 10.74 -3.88 0.50
N ASN A 411 10.17 -5.04 0.24
CA ASN A 411 8.80 -5.25 -0.23
C ASN A 411 8.38 -6.66 0.22
N MET A 412 7.10 -6.99 0.25
CA MET A 412 6.64 -8.31 0.65
C MET A 412 5.36 -8.70 -0.06
N PHE A 413 5.05 -9.99 -0.07
CA PHE A 413 3.74 -10.49 -0.42
C PHE A 413 3.44 -11.78 0.33
N ARG A 414 2.17 -12.18 0.31
CA ARG A 414 1.74 -13.48 0.83
C ARG A 414 1.33 -14.39 -0.32
N SER A 415 1.46 -15.69 -0.15
CA SER A 415 1.02 -16.67 -1.14
C SER A 415 0.41 -17.89 -0.47
N GLN A 416 -0.57 -18.50 -1.12
CA GLN A 416 -1.31 -19.68 -0.64
C GLN A 416 -1.50 -20.64 -1.80
N GLN A 417 -1.61 -21.94 -1.49
CA GLN A 417 -1.82 -22.97 -2.51
C GLN A 417 -3.04 -22.67 -3.41
N ASP A 418 -2.83 -22.72 -4.72
CA ASP A 418 -3.85 -22.57 -5.75
C ASP A 418 -4.02 -23.84 -6.60
N SER A 419 -4.85 -23.80 -7.64
CA SER A 419 -5.05 -24.93 -8.57
C SER A 419 -3.77 -25.31 -9.31
N PHE A 420 -2.95 -24.33 -9.68
CA PHE A 420 -1.67 -24.57 -10.33
C PHE A 420 -0.73 -25.39 -9.45
N THR A 421 -0.54 -24.96 -8.19
CA THR A 421 0.30 -25.66 -7.22
C THR A 421 -0.16 -27.09 -6.99
N ARG A 422 -1.47 -27.32 -6.89
CA ARG A 422 -2.04 -28.68 -6.78
C ARG A 422 -1.67 -29.54 -7.99
N ALA A 423 -1.86 -29.02 -9.21
CA ALA A 423 -1.56 -29.75 -10.43
C ALA A 423 -0.08 -30.15 -10.54
N VAL A 424 0.82 -29.30 -10.03
CA VAL A 424 2.26 -29.58 -9.94
C VAL A 424 2.54 -30.68 -8.92
N GLN A 425 1.92 -30.62 -7.74
CA GLN A 425 2.16 -31.56 -6.64
C GLN A 425 1.92 -33.02 -7.03
N TYR A 426 0.81 -33.33 -7.71
CA TYR A 426 0.52 -34.68 -8.18
C TYR A 426 1.02 -34.96 -9.61
N GLY A 427 1.83 -34.07 -10.18
CA GLY A 427 2.58 -34.29 -11.43
C GLY A 427 1.78 -34.15 -12.73
N ALA A 428 0.63 -33.46 -12.72
CA ALA A 428 -0.13 -33.16 -13.94
C ALA A 428 0.38 -31.94 -14.72
N VAL A 429 1.13 -31.05 -14.08
CA VAL A 429 1.86 -29.96 -14.74
C VAL A 429 3.34 -30.21 -14.58
N ASP A 430 4.08 -30.16 -15.68
CA ASP A 430 5.54 -30.29 -15.66
C ASP A 430 6.13 -29.09 -14.90
N PRO A 431 6.97 -29.32 -13.87
CA PRO A 431 7.88 -28.32 -13.33
C PRO A 431 8.58 -27.43 -14.37
N LEU A 432 8.87 -27.93 -15.58
CA LEU A 432 9.42 -27.12 -16.68
C LEU A 432 8.53 -25.97 -17.13
N GLN A 433 7.21 -26.05 -16.95
CA GLN A 433 6.32 -24.93 -17.26
C GLN A 433 6.46 -23.76 -16.27
N MET A 434 7.22 -23.95 -15.19
CA MET A 434 7.72 -22.89 -14.32
C MET A 434 9.11 -22.38 -14.73
N ALA A 435 9.74 -23.00 -15.73
CA ALA A 435 11.19 -23.06 -15.87
C ALA A 435 11.76 -22.26 -17.03
N THR A 436 11.58 -20.93 -17.04
CA THR A 436 12.65 -20.14 -17.66
C THR A 436 13.89 -20.10 -16.75
N SER A 437 13.73 -20.16 -15.41
CA SER A 437 14.85 -20.19 -14.43
C SER A 437 15.22 -21.57 -13.89
N MET A 438 14.32 -22.55 -13.91
CA MET A 438 14.55 -23.89 -13.34
C MET A 438 15.35 -24.83 -14.26
N SER A 439 15.62 -24.47 -15.52
CA SER A 439 16.51 -25.25 -16.40
C SER A 439 17.93 -25.40 -15.83
N GLN A 440 18.39 -24.44 -15.02
CA GLN A 440 19.65 -24.53 -14.26
C GLN A 440 19.56 -25.45 -13.02
N PHE A 441 18.36 -25.73 -12.50
CA PHE A 441 18.14 -26.58 -11.32
C PHE A 441 17.98 -28.09 -11.66
N MET A 442 17.77 -28.42 -12.94
CA MET A 442 17.38 -29.77 -13.41
C MET A 442 18.53 -30.79 -13.54
N SER A 443 19.60 -30.64 -12.76
CA SER A 443 20.52 -31.75 -12.52
C SER A 443 20.11 -32.64 -11.33
N MET A 444 19.01 -32.32 -10.64
CA MET A 444 18.46 -33.13 -9.54
C MET A 444 17.45 -34.18 -10.03
N PRO A 445 17.45 -35.41 -9.48
CA PRO A 445 16.53 -36.47 -9.88
C PRO A 445 15.06 -36.09 -9.63
N LYS A 446 14.19 -36.41 -10.60
CA LYS A 446 12.73 -36.15 -10.58
C LYS A 446 12.01 -36.58 -9.30
N SER A 447 12.58 -37.53 -8.56
CA SER A 447 12.09 -38.04 -7.27
C SER A 447 12.00 -36.98 -6.17
N ASN A 448 12.70 -35.85 -6.31
CA ASN A 448 12.73 -34.81 -5.28
C ASN A 448 11.74 -33.67 -5.56
N MET A 449 11.27 -33.44 -6.80
CA MET A 449 10.31 -32.35 -7.08
C MET A 449 8.85 -32.80 -7.06
N GLN A 450 8.59 -34.08 -7.31
CA GLN A 450 7.27 -34.64 -7.09
C GLN A 450 7.08 -34.76 -5.59
N SER A 451 6.23 -33.92 -5.00
CA SER A 451 5.63 -34.30 -3.74
C SER A 451 5.03 -35.68 -3.96
N SER A 452 5.40 -36.64 -3.12
CA SER A 452 4.93 -38.02 -3.15
C SER A 452 3.42 -38.17 -2.84
N MET A 453 2.63 -37.15 -3.12
CA MET A 453 1.21 -37.04 -2.80
C MET A 453 0.39 -37.44 -4.02
N SER A 454 -0.57 -38.33 -3.78
CA SER A 454 -1.56 -38.74 -4.77
C SER A 454 -2.51 -37.60 -5.11
N LYS A 455 -3.11 -37.67 -6.31
CA LYS A 455 -4.17 -36.74 -6.74
C LYS A 455 -5.33 -36.71 -5.74
N ALA A 456 -5.70 -37.87 -5.19
CA ALA A 456 -6.71 -38.01 -4.14
C ALA A 456 -6.39 -37.16 -2.89
N GLU A 457 -5.16 -37.23 -2.40
CA GLU A 457 -4.73 -36.50 -1.20
C GLU A 457 -4.73 -34.98 -1.45
N VAL A 458 -4.20 -34.52 -2.59
CA VAL A 458 -4.10 -33.09 -2.90
C VAL A 458 -5.47 -32.46 -3.22
N CYS A 459 -6.37 -33.22 -3.84
CA CYS A 459 -7.67 -32.74 -4.29
C CYS A 459 -8.82 -33.01 -3.31
N GLN A 460 -8.54 -33.65 -2.16
CA GLN A 460 -9.56 -33.94 -1.15
C GLN A 460 -10.30 -32.66 -0.71
N GLY A 461 -11.63 -32.70 -0.77
CA GLY A 461 -12.48 -31.57 -0.36
C GLY A 461 -12.44 -30.37 -1.31
N ILE A 462 -11.90 -30.51 -2.53
CA ILE A 462 -12.09 -29.55 -3.61
C ILE A 462 -13.47 -29.78 -4.23
N PRO A 463 -14.33 -28.75 -4.33
CA PRO A 463 -15.65 -28.88 -4.96
C PRO A 463 -15.54 -29.44 -6.39
N GLY A 464 -16.33 -30.47 -6.71
CA GLY A 464 -16.36 -31.10 -8.04
C GLY A 464 -15.28 -32.15 -8.30
N TYR A 465 -14.38 -32.41 -7.34
CA TYR A 465 -13.41 -33.49 -7.45
C TYR A 465 -14.03 -34.86 -7.11
N SER A 466 -13.80 -35.86 -7.98
CA SER A 466 -14.03 -37.29 -7.73
C SER A 466 -12.95 -38.12 -8.44
N GLU A 467 -12.76 -39.37 -8.03
CA GLU A 467 -11.85 -40.30 -8.70
C GLU A 467 -12.60 -41.60 -9.09
N PRO A 468 -12.76 -41.91 -10.40
CA PRO A 468 -12.29 -41.14 -11.56
C PRO A 468 -13.00 -39.78 -11.69
N CYS A 469 -12.38 -38.84 -12.43
CA CYS A 469 -12.99 -37.54 -12.68
C CYS A 469 -14.36 -37.71 -13.36
N PRO A 470 -15.35 -36.86 -13.03
CA PRO A 470 -16.64 -36.92 -13.70
C PRO A 470 -16.43 -36.69 -15.19
N VAL A 471 -16.93 -37.60 -16.01
CA VAL A 471 -16.97 -37.37 -17.46
C VAL A 471 -17.92 -36.20 -17.68
N ALA A 472 -17.50 -35.17 -18.41
CA ALA A 472 -18.41 -34.13 -18.85
C ALA A 472 -19.55 -34.82 -19.60
N CYS A 473 -20.81 -34.65 -19.15
CA CYS A 473 -21.96 -35.25 -19.82
C CYS A 473 -22.04 -34.71 -21.24
N THR A 474 -21.48 -35.44 -22.22
CA THR A 474 -21.80 -35.23 -23.63
C THR A 474 -23.26 -35.59 -23.81
N SER A 475 -24.06 -34.62 -24.22
CA SER A 475 -25.47 -34.77 -24.53
C SER A 475 -25.69 -35.91 -25.53
N GLY A 476 -26.23 -37.03 -25.05
CA GLY A 476 -27.14 -37.97 -25.74
C GLY A 476 -26.64 -38.76 -26.96
N PRO A 477 -26.98 -40.05 -27.09
CA PRO A 477 -26.67 -40.83 -28.27
C PRO A 477 -27.61 -40.51 -29.44
N ASN A 478 -27.04 -40.49 -30.64
CA ASN A 478 -27.74 -40.60 -31.91
C ASN A 478 -28.74 -41.76 -31.87
N THR A 479 -30.04 -41.48 -31.98
CA THR A 479 -31.03 -42.46 -32.43
C THR A 479 -31.13 -42.36 -33.95
N GLU A 480 -30.58 -43.36 -34.63
CA GLU A 480 -30.93 -43.70 -36.00
C GLU A 480 -32.43 -44.02 -36.08
N HIS A 481 -33.13 -43.36 -36.99
CA HIS A 481 -34.31 -43.93 -37.66
C HIS A 481 -34.08 -43.78 -39.15
N ASP A 482 -33.91 -44.92 -39.81
CA ASP A 482 -33.73 -45.05 -41.25
C ASP A 482 -35.06 -45.38 -41.96
N HIS A 483 -35.11 -44.96 -43.22
CA HIS A 483 -35.98 -45.36 -44.35
C HIS A 483 -37.25 -44.56 -44.70
N GLY A 484 -37.15 -43.89 -45.86
CA GLY A 484 -38.25 -43.43 -46.72
C GLY A 484 -37.79 -42.54 -47.87
N GLU A 485 -37.18 -43.12 -48.92
CA GLU A 485 -36.85 -42.41 -50.17
C GLU A 485 -38.09 -41.85 -50.89
N THR A 486 -38.07 -40.60 -51.37
CA THR A 486 -38.30 -40.29 -52.80
C THR A 486 -37.79 -38.88 -53.17
N LYS A 487 -37.04 -38.82 -54.29
CA LYS A 487 -36.56 -37.60 -55.00
C LYS A 487 -37.72 -36.68 -55.44
N ILE A 488 -37.44 -35.37 -55.58
CA ILE A 488 -37.48 -34.59 -56.85
C ILE A 488 -36.96 -33.16 -56.60
N THR A 489 -36.01 -32.74 -57.43
CA THR A 489 -35.46 -31.39 -57.62
C THR A 489 -36.45 -30.44 -58.32
N SER A 490 -36.57 -29.17 -57.89
CA SER A 490 -36.35 -27.98 -58.76
C SER A 490 -36.62 -26.62 -58.09
N THR A 491 -35.69 -25.68 -58.35
CA THR A 491 -35.83 -24.22 -58.60
C THR A 491 -36.22 -23.21 -57.51
N ALA A 492 -35.34 -22.20 -57.46
CA ALA A 492 -35.33 -20.92 -56.76
C ALA A 492 -36.65 -20.12 -56.65
N ALA A 493 -36.77 -19.39 -55.53
CA ALA A 493 -37.35 -18.05 -55.47
C ALA A 493 -36.84 -17.29 -54.21
N THR A 494 -36.25 -16.12 -54.42
CA THR A 494 -35.97 -15.09 -53.40
C THR A 494 -37.23 -14.32 -53.00
N PRO A 495 -37.31 -13.82 -51.76
CA PRO A 495 -37.95 -12.51 -51.51
C PRO A 495 -37.15 -11.67 -50.45
N PRO A 496 -37.59 -10.45 -50.03
CA PRO A 496 -37.27 -9.13 -50.60
C PRO A 496 -36.61 -8.17 -49.57
N PRO A 497 -36.30 -6.88 -49.89
CA PRO A 497 -35.42 -6.01 -49.09
C PRO A 497 -36.16 -5.21 -47.99
N PRO A 498 -35.44 -4.58 -47.03
CA PRO A 498 -36.03 -3.81 -45.95
C PRO A 498 -36.32 -2.36 -46.37
N THR A 499 -37.48 -1.83 -45.93
CA THR A 499 -37.95 -0.46 -46.17
C THR A 499 -37.44 0.53 -45.12
N THR A 500 -36.93 1.67 -45.61
CA THR A 500 -36.78 3.01 -45.01
C THR A 500 -38.17 3.60 -44.65
N ALA A 501 -38.42 4.63 -43.83
CA ALA A 501 -37.74 5.87 -43.40
C ALA A 501 -38.41 6.35 -42.07
N ASP A 502 -38.05 7.39 -41.31
CA ASP A 502 -37.72 8.78 -41.66
C ASP A 502 -36.94 9.49 -40.52
N ILE A 503 -35.90 10.23 -40.89
CA ILE A 503 -35.31 11.34 -40.14
C ILE A 503 -35.48 12.58 -41.01
N HIS A 504 -36.19 13.59 -40.52
CA HIS A 504 -36.24 14.91 -41.16
C HIS A 504 -35.26 15.87 -40.47
N MET A 505 -34.22 16.26 -41.19
CA MET A 505 -33.48 17.51 -40.98
C MET A 505 -33.97 18.57 -41.98
N GLY A 506 -34.13 19.81 -41.53
CA GLY A 506 -34.37 20.99 -42.35
C GLY A 506 -33.27 22.04 -42.15
N HIS A 507 -32.82 22.63 -43.26
CA HIS A 507 -31.67 23.53 -43.42
C HIS A 507 -31.96 25.03 -43.15
N ASN A 508 -30.86 25.75 -42.81
CA ASN A 508 -30.44 27.13 -43.14
C ASN A 508 -31.34 28.36 -42.87
N HIS A 509 -30.83 29.33 -42.08
CA HIS A 509 -30.18 30.58 -42.54
C HIS A 509 -30.07 31.67 -41.42
N GLY A 510 -28.87 32.26 -41.27
CA GLY A 510 -28.62 33.71 -41.10
C GLY A 510 -28.98 34.43 -39.78
N LYS A 511 -27.96 34.75 -38.96
CA LYS A 511 -27.40 36.10 -38.74
C LYS A 511 -26.25 36.04 -37.73
#